data_AF-A0A4U2YFP7-F1
#
_entry.id   AF-A0A4U2YFP7-F1
#
_cell.length_a   1.000
_cell.length_b   1.000
_cell.length_c   1.000
_cell.angle_alpha   90.00
_cell.angle_beta   90.00
_cell.angle_gamma   90.00
#
_symmetry.space_group_name_H-M   'P 1'
#
loop_
_entity.id
_entity.type
_entity.pdbx_description
1 polymer ?
#
loop_
_entity_poly.entity_id
_entity_poly.type
_entity_poly.pdbx_seq_one_letter_code
_entity_poly.pdbx_strand_id
1 'polypeptide(L)'
;MPIIKAKDAKTTQKEIDQLGEYVKKHDKGTGNVQTGGRNNLSVDEYFRQEAEASKMYDSIRASTSDVQAISKNTGISEIRIQRIKDHVFNNEHIKSSGNGRFDPDYEIAQAWTRLQQGTYNSKDIDLLNHELFESRFEGIFKTNYETAHDAAIRSGRPWEID
;
A
#
# COMPACT_ATOMS: atom_id res chain seq x y z
N MET A 1 33.27 27.59 5.89
CA MET A 1 31.89 28.10 5.76
C MET A 1 31.88 29.22 4.72
N PRO A 2 31.16 29.05 3.60
CA PRO A 2 30.68 30.19 2.84
C PRO A 2 29.16 30.19 2.67
N ILE A 3 28.66 31.41 2.69
CA ILE A 3 27.28 31.87 2.67
C ILE A 3 26.73 31.73 1.24
N ILE A 4 25.58 31.10 1.07
CA ILE A 4 24.86 31.07 -0.22
C ILE A 4 24.18 32.42 -0.40
N LYS A 5 24.65 33.22 -1.36
CA LYS A 5 23.90 34.35 -1.89
C LYS A 5 22.83 33.83 -2.85
N ALA A 6 21.60 34.30 -2.65
CA ALA A 6 20.50 34.10 -3.59
C ALA A 6 20.90 34.63 -4.98
N LYS A 7 20.66 33.82 -6.02
CA LYS A 7 20.76 34.23 -7.42
C LYS A 7 19.40 34.07 -8.11
N ASP A 8 19.10 35.13 -8.84
CA ASP A 8 17.90 35.50 -9.57
C ASP A 8 17.23 34.40 -10.42
N ALA A 9 15.90 34.40 -10.40
CA ALA A 9 15.03 33.57 -11.21
C ALA A 9 14.97 34.10 -12.67
N LYS A 10 15.75 33.49 -13.56
CA LYS A 10 15.52 33.47 -15.02
C LYS A 10 16.29 32.30 -15.64
N THR A 11 15.89 31.09 -15.28
CA THR A 11 16.34 29.86 -15.94
C THR A 11 15.89 29.90 -17.40
N THR A 12 16.81 29.68 -18.33
CA THR A 12 16.49 29.74 -19.76
C THR A 12 15.77 28.45 -20.20
N GLN A 13 14.79 28.55 -21.09
CA GLN A 13 13.99 27.40 -21.57
C GLN A 13 14.87 26.22 -22.03
N LYS A 14 16.03 26.52 -22.60
CA LYS A 14 17.01 25.53 -23.05
C LYS A 14 17.62 24.69 -21.91
N GLU A 15 17.79 25.27 -20.72
CA GLU A 15 18.24 24.54 -19.52
C GLU A 15 17.13 23.67 -18.95
N ILE A 16 15.87 24.13 -19.03
CA ILE A 16 14.70 23.34 -18.63
C ILE A 16 14.52 22.14 -19.56
N ASP A 17 14.70 22.34 -20.87
CA ASP A 17 14.59 21.26 -21.86
C ASP A 17 15.72 20.22 -21.67
N GLN A 18 16.94 20.68 -21.38
CA GLN A 18 18.08 19.80 -21.07
C GLN A 18 17.91 19.05 -19.75
N LEU A 19 17.33 19.67 -18.73
CA LEU A 19 16.95 18.99 -17.48
C LEU A 19 15.85 17.94 -17.75
N GLY A 20 14.88 18.27 -18.60
CA GLY A 20 13.82 17.34 -19.01
C GLY A 20 14.34 16.10 -19.74
N GLU A 21 15.32 16.27 -20.62
CA GLU A 21 15.99 15.14 -21.29
C GLU A 21 16.90 14.35 -20.33
N TYR A 22 17.59 15.02 -19.40
CA TYR A 22 18.43 14.36 -18.40
C TYR A 22 17.61 13.45 -17.47
N VAL A 23 16.45 13.94 -17.01
CA VAL A 23 15.51 13.17 -16.16
C VAL A 23 14.93 11.99 -16.94
N LYS A 24 14.48 12.17 -18.19
CA LYS A 24 14.00 11.05 -19.04
C LYS A 24 15.06 9.97 -19.26
N LYS A 25 16.34 10.37 -19.32
CA LYS A 25 17.46 9.45 -19.58
C LYS A 25 17.97 8.74 -18.32
N HIS A 26 17.69 9.29 -17.13
CA HIS A 26 18.09 8.75 -15.82
C HIS A 26 16.93 8.30 -14.95
N ASP A 27 15.70 8.27 -15.49
CA ASP A 27 14.58 7.51 -14.95
C ASP A 27 14.84 6.00 -15.16
N LYS A 28 15.88 5.51 -14.50
CA LYS A 28 16.09 4.10 -14.22
C LYS A 28 15.46 3.87 -12.87
N GLY A 29 14.21 3.40 -12.90
CA GLY A 29 13.40 3.06 -11.73
C GLY A 29 14.25 2.63 -10.54
N THR A 30 14.34 3.51 -9.55
CA THR A 30 15.04 3.26 -8.30
C THR A 30 14.01 2.87 -7.26
N GLY A 31 13.98 1.58 -6.93
CA GLY A 31 13.15 0.98 -5.90
C GLY A 31 11.81 0.52 -6.46
N ASN A 32 11.58 -0.80 -6.47
CA ASN A 32 10.25 -1.36 -6.66
C ASN A 32 9.36 -0.86 -5.51
N VAL A 33 8.73 0.29 -5.69
CA VAL A 33 7.39 0.47 -5.14
C VAL A 33 6.51 -0.36 -6.07
N GLN A 34 6.22 -1.58 -5.65
CA GLN A 34 5.28 -2.45 -6.34
C GLN A 34 3.88 -1.85 -6.14
N THR A 35 3.56 -0.79 -6.90
CA THR A 35 2.18 -0.39 -7.10
C THR A 35 1.60 -1.37 -8.13
N GLY A 36 0.74 -2.27 -7.66
CA GLY A 36 0.01 -3.16 -8.55
C GLY A 36 -0.73 -2.35 -9.61
N GLY A 37 -0.31 -2.47 -10.86
CA GLY A 37 -1.17 -2.20 -12.03
C GLY A 37 -1.70 -0.79 -12.26
N ARG A 38 -1.15 0.30 -11.70
CA ARG A 38 -1.67 1.67 -11.91
C ARG A 38 -1.33 2.24 -13.30
N ASN A 39 -1.90 1.67 -14.36
CA ASN A 39 -1.66 2.07 -15.75
C ASN A 39 -2.76 2.99 -16.32
N ASN A 40 -3.26 4.01 -15.58
CA ASN A 40 -4.06 5.09 -16.20
C ASN A 40 -4.43 6.34 -15.37
N LEU A 41 -3.84 6.59 -14.19
CA LEU A 41 -4.26 7.73 -13.35
C LEU A 41 -3.62 9.05 -13.82
N SER A 42 -4.40 10.14 -13.77
CA SER A 42 -3.81 11.48 -13.84
C SER A 42 -3.03 11.80 -12.56
N VAL A 43 -2.04 12.70 -12.63
CA VAL A 43 -1.25 13.13 -11.47
C VAL A 43 -2.14 13.66 -10.34
N ASP A 44 -3.15 14.45 -10.68
CA ASP A 44 -4.10 15.01 -9.71
C ASP A 44 -4.93 13.92 -9.02
N GLU A 45 -5.31 12.88 -9.77
CA GLU A 45 -6.08 11.75 -9.24
C GLU A 45 -5.24 10.87 -8.33
N TYR A 46 -3.96 10.66 -8.67
CA TYR A 46 -3.00 9.98 -7.83
C TYR A 46 -2.89 10.65 -6.44
N PHE A 47 -2.63 11.96 -6.40
CA PHE A 47 -2.50 12.68 -5.13
C PHE A 47 -3.80 12.72 -4.33
N ARG A 48 -4.97 12.74 -4.99
CA ARG A 48 -6.26 12.62 -4.31
C ARG A 48 -6.40 11.25 -3.65
N GLN A 49 -6.09 10.17 -4.37
CA GLN A 49 -6.17 8.81 -3.83
C GLN A 49 -5.20 8.60 -2.66
N GLU A 50 -3.97 9.12 -2.72
CA GLU A 50 -3.04 9.06 -1.57
C GLU A 50 -3.61 9.77 -0.34
N ALA A 51 -4.13 10.99 -0.51
CA ALA A 51 -4.71 11.75 0.59
C ALA A 51 -5.98 11.08 1.17
N GLU A 52 -6.76 10.42 0.32
CA GLU A 52 -7.95 9.66 0.73
C GLU A 52 -7.57 8.37 1.46
N ALA A 53 -6.61 7.61 0.93
CA ALA A 53 -6.10 6.38 1.53
C ALA A 53 -5.59 6.63 2.95
N SER A 54 -4.84 7.72 3.17
CA SER A 54 -4.38 8.08 4.53
C SER A 54 -5.53 8.27 5.50
N LYS A 55 -6.59 9.01 5.10
CA LYS A 55 -7.78 9.24 5.94
C LYS A 55 -8.55 7.95 6.22
N MET A 56 -8.65 7.08 5.21
CA MET A 56 -9.31 5.79 5.35
C MET A 56 -8.53 4.89 6.31
N TYR A 57 -7.21 4.81 6.20
CA TYR A 57 -6.37 4.04 7.12
C TYR A 57 -6.52 4.53 8.56
N ASP A 58 -6.53 5.85 8.80
CA ASP A 58 -6.75 6.40 10.14
C ASP A 58 -8.14 6.03 10.69
N SER A 59 -9.16 6.06 9.84
CA SER A 59 -10.53 5.65 10.20
C SER A 59 -10.61 4.16 10.52
N ILE A 60 -9.96 3.31 9.73
CA ILE A 60 -9.89 1.86 9.93
C ILE A 60 -9.19 1.55 11.25
N ARG A 61 -8.04 2.17 11.52
CA ARG A 61 -7.29 2.00 12.77
C ARG A 61 -8.10 2.42 14.00
N ALA A 62 -8.90 3.49 13.89
CA ALA A 62 -9.76 3.97 14.96
C ALA A 62 -11.03 3.13 15.15
N SER A 63 -11.45 2.36 14.14
CA SER A 63 -12.68 1.57 14.19
C SER A 63 -12.58 0.41 15.18
N THR A 64 -13.62 0.22 15.98
CA THR A 64 -13.74 -0.88 16.95
C THR A 64 -14.83 -1.90 16.56
N SER A 65 -15.54 -1.66 15.46
CA SER A 65 -16.69 -2.47 15.02
C SER A 65 -16.50 -3.10 13.64
N ASP A 66 -15.47 -2.69 12.89
CA ASP A 66 -15.19 -3.21 11.55
C ASP A 66 -14.90 -4.71 11.54
N VAL A 67 -14.11 -5.20 12.50
CA VAL A 67 -13.77 -6.63 12.63
C VAL A 67 -15.03 -7.48 12.78
N GLN A 68 -15.94 -7.08 13.67
CA GLN A 68 -17.20 -7.78 13.88
C GLN A 68 -18.09 -7.73 12.62
N ALA A 69 -18.20 -6.57 11.97
CA ALA A 69 -18.99 -6.40 10.76
C ALA A 69 -18.47 -7.28 9.61
N ILE A 70 -17.16 -7.25 9.35
CA ILE A 70 -16.51 -8.07 8.32
C ILE A 70 -16.66 -9.56 8.64
N SER A 71 -16.46 -9.97 9.89
CA SER A 71 -16.67 -11.36 10.31
C SER A 71 -18.09 -11.82 10.02
N LYS A 72 -19.09 -11.00 10.36
CA LYS A 72 -20.50 -11.28 10.08
C LYS A 72 -20.80 -11.39 8.58
N ASN A 73 -20.23 -10.49 7.77
CA ASN A 73 -20.49 -10.42 6.34
C ASN A 73 -19.80 -11.53 5.53
N THR A 74 -18.63 -11.98 5.98
CA THR A 74 -17.78 -12.95 5.24
C THR A 74 -17.84 -14.37 5.81
N GLY A 75 -18.26 -14.54 7.06
CA GLY A 75 -18.18 -15.81 7.80
C GLY A 75 -16.78 -16.17 8.29
N ILE A 76 -15.76 -15.33 8.04
CA ILE A 76 -14.40 -15.50 8.57
C ILE A 76 -14.40 -15.08 10.03
N SER A 77 -13.75 -15.85 10.92
CA SER A 77 -13.77 -15.54 12.35
C SER A 77 -13.13 -14.19 12.69
N GLU A 78 -13.70 -13.49 13.69
CA GLU A 78 -13.18 -12.21 14.20
C GLU A 78 -11.68 -12.28 14.54
N ILE A 79 -11.19 -13.40 15.08
CA ILE A 79 -9.76 -13.59 15.38
C ILE A 79 -8.89 -13.49 14.11
N ARG A 80 -9.35 -14.06 12.99
CA ARG A 80 -8.62 -13.99 11.71
C ARG A 80 -8.72 -12.60 11.12
N ILE A 81 -9.89 -11.97 11.16
CA ILE A 81 -10.08 -10.60 10.67
C ILE A 81 -9.26 -9.61 11.48
N GLN A 82 -9.22 -9.73 12.81
CA GLN A 82 -8.37 -8.91 13.67
C GLN A 82 -6.90 -9.08 13.33
N ARG A 83 -6.43 -10.33 13.11
CA ARG A 83 -5.04 -10.58 12.70
C ARG A 83 -4.70 -9.88 11.38
N ILE A 84 -5.60 -9.93 10.41
CA ILE A 84 -5.44 -9.25 9.12
C ILE A 84 -5.41 -7.74 9.33
N LYS A 85 -6.35 -7.20 10.11
CA LYS A 85 -6.38 -5.78 10.46
C LYS A 85 -5.06 -5.32 11.07
N ASP A 86 -4.54 -6.09 12.03
CA ASP A 86 -3.30 -5.75 12.70
C ASP A 86 -2.12 -5.80 11.73
N HIS A 87 -2.04 -6.83 10.90
CA HIS A 87 -1.00 -6.98 9.88
C HIS A 87 -1.01 -5.82 8.87
N VAL A 88 -2.16 -5.52 8.27
CA VAL A 88 -2.25 -4.50 7.20
C VAL A 88 -2.12 -3.08 7.74
N PHE A 89 -2.73 -2.78 8.89
CA PHE A 89 -2.92 -1.38 9.32
C PHE A 89 -2.11 -0.97 10.56
N ASN A 90 -1.85 -1.87 11.50
CA ASN A 90 -1.35 -1.51 12.83
C ASN A 90 0.12 -1.85 13.07
N ASN A 91 0.57 -3.01 12.58
CA ASN A 91 1.87 -3.59 12.88
C ASN A 91 3.00 -2.91 12.09
N GLU A 92 4.19 -2.95 12.67
CA GLU A 92 5.41 -2.60 11.96
C GLU A 92 6.05 -3.86 11.35
N HIS A 93 6.61 -3.69 10.16
CA HIS A 93 7.20 -4.74 9.36
C HIS A 93 8.67 -4.47 9.12
N ILE A 94 9.46 -5.54 9.01
CA ILE A 94 10.79 -5.46 8.42
C ILE A 94 10.58 -5.45 6.90
N LYS A 95 10.97 -4.36 6.24
CA LYS A 95 10.87 -4.19 4.80
C LYS A 95 12.22 -3.75 4.25
N SER A 96 12.42 -3.91 2.95
CA SER A 96 13.63 -3.45 2.24
C SER A 96 13.83 -1.93 2.35
N SER A 97 12.75 -1.15 2.49
CA SER A 97 12.77 0.30 2.75
C SER A 97 13.02 0.68 4.22
N GLY A 98 13.16 -0.30 5.11
CA GLY A 98 13.35 -0.12 6.55
C GLY A 98 12.19 -0.66 7.37
N ASN A 99 12.29 -0.48 8.68
CA ASN A 99 11.24 -0.92 9.61
C ASN A 99 10.12 0.11 9.71
N GLY A 100 8.88 -0.33 9.64
CA GLY A 100 7.72 0.53 9.84
C GLY A 100 6.42 -0.09 9.32
N ARG A 101 5.31 0.63 9.52
CA ARG A 101 4.00 0.25 8.99
C ARG A 101 3.97 0.27 7.47
N PHE A 102 3.00 -0.40 6.85
CA PHE A 102 2.72 -0.21 5.44
C PHE A 102 2.22 1.21 5.15
N ASP A 103 2.60 1.73 3.98
CA ASP A 103 2.05 2.96 3.46
C ASP A 103 0.58 2.75 3.06
N PRO A 104 -0.30 3.75 3.22
CA PRO A 104 -1.70 3.60 2.82
C PRO A 104 -1.86 3.29 1.33
N ASP A 105 -2.57 2.20 1.01
CA ASP A 105 -3.01 1.92 -0.37
C ASP A 105 -4.53 2.11 -0.49
N TYR A 106 -4.93 2.89 -1.48
CA TYR A 106 -6.33 3.22 -1.73
C TYR A 106 -7.19 1.98 -2.00
N GLU A 107 -6.70 1.02 -2.79
CA GLU A 107 -7.46 -0.17 -3.17
C GLU A 107 -7.68 -1.10 -1.97
N ILE A 108 -6.67 -1.26 -1.12
CA ILE A 108 -6.78 -2.01 0.14
C ILE A 108 -7.82 -1.34 1.06
N ALA A 109 -7.78 -0.01 1.18
CA ALA A 109 -8.73 0.73 2.01
C ALA A 109 -10.17 0.60 1.48
N GLN A 110 -10.36 0.66 0.17
CA GLN A 110 -11.66 0.45 -0.46
C GLN A 110 -12.15 -0.99 -0.26
N ALA A 111 -11.28 -1.99 -0.41
CA ALA A 111 -11.61 -3.39 -0.16
C ALA A 111 -12.10 -3.59 1.27
N TRP A 112 -11.40 -3.03 2.26
CA TRP A 112 -11.82 -3.07 3.67
C TRP A 112 -13.21 -2.44 3.88
N THR A 113 -13.47 -1.32 3.21
CA THR A 113 -14.77 -0.64 3.26
C THR A 113 -15.88 -1.51 2.67
N ARG A 114 -15.66 -2.14 1.51
CA ARG A 114 -16.63 -3.06 0.90
C ARG A 114 -16.89 -4.30 1.76
N LEU A 115 -15.84 -4.86 2.37
CA LEU A 115 -15.94 -5.97 3.32
C LEU A 115 -16.80 -5.60 4.53
N GLN A 116 -16.59 -4.40 5.09
CA GLN A 116 -17.36 -3.91 6.23
C GLN A 116 -18.84 -3.66 5.85
N GLN A 117 -19.10 -3.17 4.64
CA GLN A 117 -20.46 -2.89 4.15
C GLN A 117 -21.20 -4.13 3.64
N GLY A 118 -20.50 -5.24 3.41
CA GLY A 118 -21.07 -6.46 2.82
C GLY A 118 -21.28 -6.37 1.31
N THR A 119 -20.63 -5.41 0.64
CA THR A 119 -20.67 -5.18 -0.82
C THR A 119 -19.41 -5.69 -1.51
N TYR A 120 -18.63 -6.52 -0.81
CA TYR A 120 -17.36 -7.06 -1.28
C TYR A 120 -17.52 -8.02 -2.47
N ASN A 121 -16.44 -8.15 -3.23
CA ASN A 121 -16.32 -9.12 -4.32
C ASN A 121 -15.31 -10.23 -3.97
N SER A 122 -15.07 -11.15 -4.91
CA SER A 122 -14.12 -12.26 -4.69
C SER A 122 -12.69 -11.79 -4.46
N LYS A 123 -12.25 -10.70 -5.08
CA LYS A 123 -10.90 -10.15 -4.93
C LYS A 123 -10.67 -9.58 -3.53
N ASP A 124 -11.70 -9.00 -2.91
CA ASP A 124 -11.62 -8.55 -1.52
C ASP A 124 -11.46 -9.75 -0.55
N ILE A 125 -12.01 -10.93 -0.89
CA ILE A 125 -11.77 -12.17 -0.14
C ILE A 125 -10.37 -12.73 -0.40
N ASP A 126 -9.88 -12.63 -1.64
CA ASP A 126 -8.51 -13.02 -1.98
C ASP A 126 -7.49 -12.18 -1.19
N LEU A 127 -7.73 -10.86 -1.05
CA LEU A 127 -6.96 -9.99 -0.15
C LEU A 127 -6.91 -10.56 1.27
N LEU A 128 -8.06 -10.84 1.89
CA LEU A 128 -8.09 -11.38 3.26
C LEU A 128 -7.31 -12.70 3.39
N ASN A 129 -7.37 -13.58 2.38
CA ASN A 129 -6.63 -14.83 2.38
C ASN A 129 -5.11 -14.63 2.20
N HIS A 130 -4.72 -13.66 1.39
CA HIS A 130 -3.34 -13.26 1.16
C HIS A 130 -2.72 -12.72 2.44
N GLU A 131 -3.33 -11.69 3.03
CA GLU A 131 -2.85 -11.02 4.25
C GLU A 131 -2.86 -11.97 5.47
N LEU A 132 -3.83 -12.89 5.54
CA LEU A 132 -3.83 -13.90 6.61
C LEU A 132 -2.65 -14.87 6.47
N PHE A 133 -2.26 -15.21 5.25
CA PHE A 133 -1.08 -16.05 5.02
C PHE A 133 0.18 -15.30 5.41
N GLU A 134 0.38 -14.08 4.88
CA GLU A 134 1.57 -13.28 5.13
C GLU A 134 1.79 -13.04 6.63
N SER A 135 0.75 -12.58 7.33
CA SER A 135 0.81 -12.34 8.77
C SER A 135 1.24 -13.57 9.57
N ARG A 136 0.84 -14.78 9.14
CA ARG A 136 1.25 -16.05 9.78
C ARG A 136 2.67 -16.41 9.41
N PHE A 137 3.05 -16.21 8.16
CA PHE A 137 4.37 -16.54 7.64
C PHE A 137 5.45 -15.70 8.32
N GLU A 138 5.30 -14.37 8.35
CA GLU A 138 6.20 -13.47 9.09
C GLU A 138 6.28 -13.87 10.57
N GLY A 139 5.12 -14.15 11.19
CA GLY A 139 5.05 -14.48 12.61
C GLY A 139 5.80 -15.77 12.98
N ILE A 140 5.70 -16.80 12.13
CA ILE A 140 6.33 -18.12 12.35
C ILE A 140 7.81 -18.10 11.98
N PHE A 141 8.13 -17.59 10.79
CA PHE A 141 9.47 -17.68 10.22
C PHE A 141 10.34 -16.45 10.49
N LYS A 142 9.78 -15.41 11.10
CA LYS A 142 10.47 -14.14 11.43
C LYS A 142 11.13 -13.50 10.20
N THR A 143 10.44 -13.57 9.06
CA THR A 143 10.91 -13.02 7.79
C THR A 143 10.59 -11.55 7.67
N ASN A 144 11.19 -10.90 6.67
CA ASN A 144 10.67 -9.63 6.16
C ASN A 144 9.37 -9.85 5.39
N TYR A 145 8.70 -8.73 5.12
CA TYR A 145 7.46 -8.66 4.36
C TYR A 145 7.62 -9.27 2.96
N GLU A 146 8.65 -8.90 2.21
CA GLU A 146 8.82 -9.33 0.82
C GLU A 146 8.89 -10.86 0.70
N THR A 147 9.57 -11.53 1.64
CA THR A 147 9.64 -12.99 1.66
C THR A 147 8.28 -13.62 1.95
N ALA A 148 7.49 -13.01 2.85
CA ALA A 148 6.15 -13.49 3.19
C ALA A 148 5.18 -13.31 2.01
N HIS A 149 5.28 -12.17 1.31
CA HIS A 149 4.50 -11.86 0.13
C HIS A 149 4.76 -12.85 -1.02
N ASP A 150 6.04 -13.08 -1.33
CA ASP A 150 6.40 -14.06 -2.34
C ASP A 150 5.92 -15.48 -1.95
N ALA A 151 5.93 -15.80 -0.66
CA ALA A 151 5.42 -17.08 -0.17
C ALA A 151 3.90 -17.19 -0.31
N ALA A 152 3.15 -16.11 -0.08
CA ALA A 152 1.70 -16.07 -0.30
C ALA A 152 1.36 -16.34 -1.77
N ILE A 153 2.04 -15.65 -2.70
CA ILE A 153 1.88 -15.85 -4.15
C ILE A 153 2.21 -17.30 -4.53
N ARG A 154 3.38 -17.82 -4.13
CA ARG A 154 3.80 -19.21 -4.42
C ARG A 154 2.84 -20.24 -3.85
N SER A 155 2.11 -19.92 -2.78
CA SER A 155 1.11 -20.81 -2.17
C SER A 155 -0.24 -20.81 -2.90
N GLY A 156 -0.37 -20.06 -4.01
CA GLY A 156 -1.62 -19.95 -4.77
C GLY A 156 -2.60 -18.95 -4.17
N ARG A 157 -2.11 -17.91 -3.47
CA ARG A 157 -2.92 -16.83 -2.91
C ARG A 157 -2.51 -15.48 -3.48
N PRO A 158 -2.51 -15.25 -4.80
CA PRO A 158 -2.27 -13.92 -5.32
C PRO A 158 -3.43 -12.98 -4.97
N TRP A 159 -3.14 -11.71 -4.75
CA TRP A 159 -4.14 -10.66 -4.80
C TRP A 159 -3.79 -9.72 -5.97
N GLU A 160 -4.65 -9.69 -6.97
CA GLU A 160 -4.47 -8.90 -8.19
C GLU A 160 -5.60 -7.89 -8.28
N ILE A 161 -5.21 -6.62 -8.44
CA ILE A 161 -6.10 -5.51 -8.75
C ILE A 161 -6.33 -5.55 -10.27
N ASP A 162 -7.57 -5.33 -10.71
CA ASP A 162 -7.96 -5.35 -12.12
C ASP A 162 -7.38 -4.16 -12.92
#